data_AF-A0A183J0M2-F1
#
_entry.id   AF-A0A183J0M2-F1
#
_cell.length_a   1.000
_cell.length_b   1.000
_cell.length_c   1.000
_cell.angle_alpha   90.00
_cell.angle_beta   90.00
_cell.angle_gamma   90.00
#
_symmetry.space_group_name_H-M   'P 1'
#
loop_
_entity.id
_entity.type
_entity.pdbx_description
1 polymer ?
#
loop_
_entity_poly.entity_id
_entity_poly.type
_entity_poly.pdbx_seq_one_letter_code
_entity_poly.pdbx_strand_id
1 'polypeptide(L)'
;MTTDVETEWQLFKRGIIEAAAECCGYKRVGLPPGGQQRSSWWTRQVQLAVKEKKAAFQKWLGNKEPSTHVRYVEARKAAAIAVAKAKADSWEK
;
A
#
# COMPACT_ATOMS: atom_id res chain seq x y z
N MET A 1 34.30 34.34 20.68
CA MET A 1 33.86 33.91 19.35
C MET A 1 32.36 33.66 19.45
N THR A 2 31.54 34.69 19.24
CA THR A 2 30.08 34.54 19.20
C THR A 2 29.75 33.81 17.90
N THR A 3 29.31 32.55 18.03
CA THR A 3 28.72 31.82 16.91
C THR A 3 27.49 32.59 16.44
N ASP A 4 27.41 32.78 15.13
CA ASP A 4 26.30 33.50 14.50
C ASP A 4 24.96 32.81 14.79
N VAL A 5 23.91 33.59 14.99
CA VAL A 5 22.59 33.09 15.42
C VAL A 5 22.01 32.10 14.42
N GLU A 6 22.24 32.31 13.11
CA GLU A 6 21.78 31.37 12.10
C GLU A 6 22.54 30.04 12.22
N THR A 7 23.82 30.07 12.56
CA THR A 7 24.64 28.86 12.78
C THR A 7 24.10 28.03 13.95
N GLU A 8 23.82 28.67 15.09
CA GLU A 8 23.22 28.00 16.26
C GLU A 8 21.83 27.43 15.94
N TRP A 9 21.03 28.18 15.18
CA TRP A 9 19.70 27.74 14.76
C TRP A 9 19.75 26.52 13.84
N GLN A 10 20.72 26.45 12.92
CA GLN A 10 20.93 25.27 12.08
C GLN A 10 21.40 24.06 12.87
N LEU A 11 22.28 24.25 13.87
CA LEU A 11 22.72 23.17 14.76
C LEU A 11 21.55 22.60 15.57
N PHE A 12 20.69 23.46 16.11
CA PHE A 12 19.49 23.05 16.84
C PHE A 12 18.53 22.23 15.97
N LYS A 13 18.22 22.70 14.75
CA LYS A 13 17.38 21.94 13.80
C LYS A 13 17.97 20.57 13.50
N ARG A 14 19.27 20.51 13.26
CA ARG A 14 19.96 19.24 12.95
C ARG A 14 19.87 18.27 14.13
N GLY A 15 20.12 18.74 15.35
CA GLY A 15 20.01 17.91 16.55
C GLY A 15 18.62 17.35 16.78
N ILE A 16 17.55 18.13 16.52
CA ILE A 16 16.17 17.63 16.59
C ILE A 16 15.93 16.53 15.55
N ILE A 17 16.38 16.73 14.31
CA ILE A 17 16.17 15.76 13.24
C ILE A 17 16.93 14.46 13.52
N GLU A 18 18.16 14.55 14.03
CA GLU A 18 18.97 13.39 14.42
C GLU A 18 18.31 12.62 15.57
N ALA A 19 17.91 13.30 16.65
CA ALA A 19 17.23 12.67 17.77
C ALA A 19 15.90 12.02 17.35
N ALA A 20 15.14 12.68 16.47
CA ALA A 20 13.91 12.12 15.91
C ALA A 20 14.20 10.89 15.03
N ALA A 21 15.27 10.90 14.25
CA ALA A 21 15.67 9.75 13.44
C ALA A 21 16.11 8.56 14.29
N GLU A 22 16.83 8.78 15.39
CA GLU A 22 17.22 7.72 16.33
C GLU A 22 16.01 7.14 17.09
N CYS A 23 15.12 8.00 17.57
CA CYS A 23 13.96 7.56 18.37
C CYS A 23 12.85 6.94 17.51
N CYS A 24 12.54 7.55 16.36
CA CYS A 24 11.36 7.22 15.56
C CYS A 24 11.70 6.49 14.25
N GLY A 25 12.97 6.47 13.84
CA GLY A 25 13.37 6.01 12.52
C GLY A 25 12.95 6.95 11.39
N TYR A 26 13.35 6.60 10.17
CA TYR A 26 12.99 7.37 8.96
C TYR A 26 11.71 6.82 8.31
N LYS A 27 10.72 7.69 8.11
CA LYS A 27 9.59 7.39 7.24
C LYS A 27 9.96 7.71 5.78
N ARG A 28 9.99 6.68 4.92
CA ARG A 28 10.01 6.92 3.47
C ARG A 28 8.69 7.54 3.03
N VAL A 29 8.74 8.81 2.66
CA VAL A 29 7.64 9.55 2.03
C VAL A 29 7.97 9.75 0.55
N GLY A 30 7.04 9.41 -0.34
CA GLY A 30 7.23 9.50 -1.80
C GLY A 30 7.49 8.16 -2.51
N LEU A 31 7.26 8.14 -3.82
CA LEU A 31 7.54 6.97 -4.68
C LEU A 31 9.07 6.83 -4.87
N PRO A 32 9.62 5.60 -4.83
CA PRO A 32 10.98 5.37 -5.27
C PRO A 32 11.18 5.83 -6.73
N PRO A 33 12.40 6.25 -7.13
CA PRO A 33 12.73 6.44 -8.54
C PRO A 33 12.47 5.12 -9.28
N GLY A 34 11.51 5.12 -10.23
CA GLY A 34 11.10 3.92 -10.97
C GLY A 34 9.72 3.37 -10.64
N GLY A 35 8.99 3.98 -9.70
CA GLY A 35 7.54 3.87 -9.61
C GLY A 35 6.93 2.48 -9.44
N GLN A 36 6.87 1.99 -8.20
CA GLN A 36 5.58 1.61 -7.62
C GLN A 36 5.61 1.56 -6.09
N GLN A 37 4.88 2.47 -5.45
CA GLN A 37 4.47 2.41 -4.04
C GLN A 37 3.35 1.38 -3.80
N ARG A 38 3.34 0.29 -4.55
CA ARG A 38 2.37 -0.77 -4.30
C ARG A 38 2.97 -1.62 -3.21
N SER A 39 2.30 -1.64 -2.06
CA SER A 39 2.49 -2.66 -1.02
C SER A 39 2.87 -3.96 -1.70
N SER A 40 4.01 -4.57 -1.35
CA SER A 40 4.68 -5.63 -2.13
C SER A 40 3.76 -6.78 -2.58
N TRP A 41 2.68 -7.03 -1.83
CA TRP A 41 1.60 -7.98 -2.17
C TRP A 41 0.63 -7.54 -3.28
N TRP A 42 0.66 -6.30 -3.78
CA TRP A 42 -0.25 -5.78 -4.81
C TRP A 42 0.23 -6.15 -6.22
N THR A 43 0.29 -7.46 -6.45
CA THR A 43 0.77 -8.07 -7.69
C THR A 43 -0.24 -7.91 -8.84
N ARG A 44 0.18 -8.24 -10.07
CA ARG A 44 -0.73 -8.29 -11.24
C ARG A 44 -1.89 -9.27 -11.02
N GLN A 45 -1.65 -10.39 -10.34
CA GLN A 45 -2.68 -11.39 -10.02
C GLN A 45 -3.76 -10.81 -9.10
N VAL A 46 -3.35 -10.08 -8.04
CA VAL A 46 -4.30 -9.41 -7.14
C VAL A 46 -5.12 -8.37 -7.91
N GLN A 47 -4.50 -7.59 -8.78
CA GLN A 47 -5.20 -6.59 -9.60
C GLN A 47 -6.26 -7.23 -10.50
N LEU A 48 -5.92 -8.35 -11.16
CA LEU A 48 -6.85 -9.06 -12.02
C LEU A 48 -8.04 -9.61 -11.23
N ALA A 49 -7.78 -10.31 -10.13
CA ALA A 49 -8.83 -10.90 -9.31
C ALA A 49 -9.77 -9.83 -8.69
N VAL A 50 -9.22 -8.69 -8.27
CA VAL A 50 -10.01 -7.55 -7.79
C VAL A 50 -10.84 -6.92 -8.91
N LYS A 51 -10.29 -6.81 -10.13
CA LYS A 51 -11.01 -6.31 -11.30
C LYS A 51 -12.17 -7.23 -11.66
N GLU A 52 -11.97 -8.54 -11.67
CA GLU A 52 -13.00 -9.54 -11.93
C GLU A 52 -14.09 -9.52 -10.87
N LYS A 53 -13.73 -9.47 -9.57
CA LYS A 53 -14.69 -9.27 -8.47
C LYS A 53 -15.55 -8.02 -8.70
N LYS A 54 -14.92 -6.89 -9.06
CA LYS A 54 -15.63 -5.62 -9.28
C LYS A 54 -16.59 -5.71 -10.47
N ALA A 55 -16.16 -6.34 -11.57
CA ALA A 55 -17.00 -6.55 -12.75
C ALA A 55 -18.21 -7.44 -12.44
N ALA A 56 -17.99 -8.56 -11.72
CA ALA A 56 -19.07 -9.46 -11.31
C ALA A 56 -20.06 -8.77 -10.36
N PHE A 57 -19.57 -7.94 -9.44
CA PHE A 57 -20.42 -7.14 -8.55
C PHE A 57 -21.29 -6.14 -9.32
N GLN A 58 -20.72 -5.41 -10.28
CA GLN A 58 -21.48 -4.47 -11.12
C GLN A 58 -22.55 -5.19 -11.95
N LYS A 59 -22.22 -6.36 -12.50
CA LYS A 59 -23.18 -7.18 -13.25
C LYS A 59 -24.34 -7.66 -12.36
N TRP A 60 -24.04 -8.11 -11.14
CA TRP A 60 -25.06 -8.48 -10.17
C TRP A 60 -25.91 -7.29 -9.72
N LEU A 61 -25.32 -6.12 -9.48
CA LEU A 61 -26.08 -4.92 -9.12
C LEU A 61 -27.08 -4.51 -10.20
N GLY A 62 -26.73 -4.68 -11.48
CA GLY A 62 -27.59 -4.30 -12.60
C GLY A 62 -28.85 -5.16 -12.75
N ASN A 63 -28.75 -6.48 -12.53
CA ASN A 63 -29.86 -7.40 -12.81
C ASN A 63 -30.40 -8.16 -11.58
N LYS A 64 -29.67 -8.12 -10.45
CA LYS A 64 -29.97 -8.83 -9.18
C LYS A 64 -30.27 -10.32 -9.35
N GLU A 65 -29.76 -10.94 -10.40
CA GLU A 65 -30.04 -12.32 -10.74
C GLU A 65 -29.29 -13.28 -9.79
N PRO A 66 -29.89 -14.42 -9.39
CA PRO A 66 -29.20 -15.40 -8.56
C PRO A 66 -27.90 -15.92 -9.19
N SER A 67 -27.87 -16.11 -10.52
CA SER A 67 -26.69 -16.62 -11.23
C SER A 67 -25.52 -15.63 -11.21
N THR A 68 -25.80 -14.32 -11.31
CA THR A 68 -24.78 -13.27 -11.25
C THR A 68 -24.31 -13.05 -9.81
N HIS A 69 -25.18 -13.26 -8.83
CA HIS A 69 -24.80 -13.29 -7.42
C HIS A 69 -23.79 -14.41 -7.12
N VAL A 70 -24.04 -15.64 -7.59
CA VAL A 70 -23.12 -16.78 -7.42
C VAL A 70 -21.75 -16.45 -8.00
N ARG A 71 -21.70 -15.93 -9.24
CA ARG A 71 -20.44 -15.51 -9.88
C ARG A 71 -19.70 -14.42 -9.10
N TYR A 72 -20.42 -13.46 -8.53
CA TYR A 72 -19.82 -12.46 -7.66
C TYR A 72 -19.23 -13.08 -6.39
N VAL A 73 -19.94 -14.02 -5.74
CA VAL A 73 -19.44 -14.71 -4.54
C VAL A 73 -18.18 -15.51 -4.84
N GLU A 74 -18.12 -16.21 -5.98
CA GLU A 74 -16.93 -16.93 -6.44
C GLU A 74 -15.75 -15.99 -6.70
N ALA A 75 -15.96 -14.92 -7.48
CA ALA A 75 -14.92 -13.93 -7.76
C ALA A 75 -14.44 -13.21 -6.49
N ARG A 76 -15.33 -12.98 -5.51
CA ARG A 76 -14.96 -12.43 -4.20
C ARG A 76 -14.07 -13.38 -3.41
N LYS A 77 -14.38 -14.68 -3.40
CA LYS A 77 -13.54 -15.71 -2.75
C LYS A 77 -12.18 -15.80 -3.44
N ALA A 78 -12.14 -15.83 -4.77
CA ALA A 78 -10.91 -15.87 -5.54
C ALA A 78 -10.00 -14.65 -5.27
N ALA A 79 -10.58 -13.44 -5.24
CA ALA A 79 -9.85 -12.24 -4.87
C ALA A 79 -9.31 -12.30 -3.44
N ALA A 80 -10.07 -12.82 -2.47
CA ALA A 80 -9.60 -12.99 -1.09
C ALA A 80 -8.42 -13.97 -1.00
N ILE A 81 -8.47 -15.10 -1.71
CA ILE A 81 -7.38 -16.08 -1.78
C ILE A 81 -6.14 -15.46 -2.42
N ALA A 82 -6.29 -14.75 -3.54
CA ALA A 82 -5.18 -14.09 -4.23
C ALA A 82 -4.50 -13.05 -3.34
N VAL A 83 -5.27 -12.27 -2.58
CA VAL A 83 -4.74 -11.29 -1.62
C VAL A 83 -4.02 -11.99 -0.47
N ALA A 84 -4.61 -13.04 0.10
CA ALA A 84 -4.00 -13.79 1.20
C ALA A 84 -2.65 -14.40 0.78
N LYS A 85 -2.61 -15.05 -0.38
CA LYS A 85 -1.38 -15.61 -0.95
C LYS A 85 -0.34 -14.53 -1.22
N ALA A 86 -0.72 -13.46 -1.91
CA ALA A 86 0.24 -12.40 -2.23
C ALA A 86 0.79 -11.70 -0.98
N LYS A 87 -0.01 -11.60 0.10
CA LYS A 87 0.47 -11.10 1.39
C LYS A 87 1.47 -12.07 2.02
N ALA A 88 1.18 -13.37 2.05
CA ALA A 88 2.11 -14.37 2.56
C ALA A 88 3.45 -14.32 1.80
N ASP A 89 3.41 -14.37 0.47
CA ASP A 89 4.59 -14.33 -0.41
C ASP A 89 5.38 -13.02 -0.28
N SER A 90 4.76 -11.94 0.21
CA SER A 90 5.39 -10.63 0.36
C SER A 90 6.20 -10.44 1.64
N TRP A 91 6.03 -11.34 2.62
CA TRP A 91 6.81 -11.36 3.86
C TRP A 91 8.07 -12.24 3.75
N GLU A 92 8.11 -13.15 2.77
CA GLU A 92 9.25 -14.05 2.51
C GLU A 92 10.32 -13.45 1.58
N LYS A 93 10.13 -12.20 1.11
CA LYS A 93 11.05 -11.47 0.20
C LYS A 93 11.55 -10.19 0.84
#